data_AF-K2FAR7-F1
#
_entry.id   AF-K2FAR7-F1
#
_cell.length_a   1.000
_cell.length_b   1.000
_cell.length_c   1.000
_cell.angle_alpha   90.00
_cell.angle_beta   90.00
_cell.angle_gamma   90.00
#
_symmetry.space_group_name_H-M   'P 1'
#
loop_
_entity.id
_entity.type
_entity.pdbx_description
1 polymer ?
#
loop_
_entity_poly.entity_id
_entity_poly.type
_entity_poly.pdbx_seq_one_letter_code
_entity_poly.pdbx_strand_id
1 'polypeptide(L)'
;MQGYKIVLSAKSIMWHKYEYKKNQRNHWKFFTLERNRLYFLFKNYPAKMLLLLAPMFFVMELGVFADSLTKGYFLDKIRAYGSFFGNFKQIWLDRQNVLERKKLTNSELFTRLNPTIEFEEIDSPALRIANKMLSGYYKIIKPLI
;
A
#
# COMPACT_ATOMS: atom_id res chain seq x y z
N MET A 1 12.87 -8.18 0.37
CA MET A 1 13.15 -7.85 -1.06
C MET A 1 14.48 -8.47 -1.50
N GLN A 2 14.50 -9.79 -1.64
CA GLN A 2 15.75 -10.57 -1.79
C GLN A 2 16.17 -10.78 -3.25
N GLY A 3 15.57 -10.08 -4.22
CA GLY A 3 15.91 -10.22 -5.65
C GLY A 3 15.22 -11.39 -6.38
N TYR A 4 14.38 -12.17 -5.70
CA TYR A 4 13.59 -13.22 -6.35
C TYR A 4 12.60 -12.65 -7.39
N LYS A 5 12.31 -13.47 -8.40
CA LYS A 5 11.31 -13.19 -9.44
C LYS A 5 10.02 -13.93 -9.11
N ILE A 6 8.89 -13.25 -9.26
CA ILE A 6 7.56 -13.86 -9.21
C ILE A 6 7.17 -14.17 -10.67
N VAL A 7 6.82 -15.41 -10.95
CA VAL A 7 6.44 -15.87 -12.29
C VAL A 7 5.06 -16.53 -12.23
N LEU A 8 4.25 -16.31 -13.26
CA LEU A 8 2.94 -16.92 -13.42
C LEU A 8 3.02 -18.08 -14.40
N SER A 9 2.64 -19.29 -13.96
CA SER A 9 2.45 -20.43 -14.85
C SER A 9 1.02 -20.41 -15.40
N ALA A 10 0.82 -19.78 -16.57
CA ALA A 10 -0.50 -19.58 -17.16
C ALA A 10 -1.26 -20.89 -17.44
N LYS A 11 -0.53 -22.00 -17.62
CA LYS A 11 -1.13 -23.34 -17.83
C LYS A 11 -1.56 -24.03 -16.54
N SER A 12 -1.09 -23.55 -15.38
CA SER A 12 -1.42 -24.11 -14.07
C SER A 12 -2.68 -23.47 -13.52
N ILE A 13 -3.85 -23.97 -13.95
CA ILE A 13 -5.16 -23.42 -13.58
C ILE A 13 -5.68 -24.14 -12.33
N MET A 14 -6.16 -23.37 -11.34
CA MET A 14 -6.85 -23.87 -10.15
C MET A 14 -8.19 -23.16 -10.00
N TRP A 15 -9.26 -23.94 -9.78
CA TRP A 15 -10.58 -23.39 -9.48
C TRP A 15 -10.71 -23.16 -7.98
N HIS A 16 -11.12 -21.94 -7.59
CA HIS A 16 -11.43 -21.62 -6.21
C HIS A 16 -12.88 -21.18 -6.09
N LYS A 17 -13.55 -21.60 -5.03
CA LYS A 17 -14.88 -21.10 -4.71
C LYS A 17 -14.74 -19.63 -4.32
N TYR A 18 -15.18 -18.74 -5.20
CA TYR A 18 -15.18 -17.29 -4.97
C TYR A 18 -16.61 -16.81 -4.78
N GLU A 19 -16.86 -16.15 -3.66
CA GLU A 19 -18.13 -15.46 -3.41
C GLU A 19 -17.82 -14.00 -3.07
N TYR A 20 -18.08 -13.10 -4.03
CA TYR A 20 -17.86 -11.68 -3.82
C TYR A 20 -18.93 -11.11 -2.88
N LYS A 21 -18.62 -11.06 -1.59
CA LYS A 21 -19.48 -10.37 -0.61
C LYS A 21 -19.09 -8.90 -0.56
N LYS A 22 -19.83 -8.05 -1.28
CA LYS A 22 -19.74 -6.58 -1.19
C LYS A 22 -20.32 -6.09 0.13
N ASN A 23 -19.71 -6.48 1.25
CA ASN A 23 -20.14 -6.06 2.57
C ASN A 23 -19.39 -4.79 2.97
N GLN A 24 -20.04 -3.64 2.75
CA GLN A 24 -19.54 -2.31 3.14
C GLN A 24 -19.36 -2.16 4.66
N ARG A 25 -19.91 -3.07 5.47
CA ARG A 25 -19.78 -3.11 6.93
C ARG A 25 -18.88 -4.25 7.43
N ASN A 26 -18.01 -4.79 6.58
CA ASN A 26 -17.03 -5.77 7.04
C ASN A 26 -15.89 -5.08 7.80
N HIS A 27 -16.16 -4.74 9.06
CA HIS A 27 -15.26 -4.05 9.98
C HIS A 27 -13.89 -4.74 10.08
N TRP A 28 -13.87 -6.07 10.16
CA TRP A 28 -12.64 -6.85 10.23
C TRP A 28 -11.78 -6.68 8.96
N LYS A 29 -12.41 -6.72 7.78
CA LYS A 29 -11.72 -6.48 6.51
C LYS A 29 -11.10 -5.08 6.47
N PHE A 30 -11.85 -4.03 6.80
CA PHE A 30 -11.33 -2.67 6.76
C PHE A 30 -10.21 -2.43 7.78
N PHE A 31 -10.38 -2.91 9.01
CA PHE A 31 -9.35 -2.89 10.04
C PHE A 31 -8.06 -3.59 9.56
N THR A 32 -8.17 -4.82 9.05
CA THR A 32 -7.00 -5.59 8.62
C THR A 32 -6.34 -5.01 7.38
N LEU A 33 -7.10 -4.47 6.42
CA LEU A 33 -6.54 -3.81 5.24
C LEU A 33 -5.69 -2.59 5.64
N GLU A 34 -6.22 -1.72 6.48
CA GLU A 34 -5.51 -0.51 6.93
C GLU A 34 -4.28 -0.85 7.77
N ARG A 35 -4.44 -1.75 8.74
CA ARG A 35 -3.33 -2.21 9.59
C ARG A 35 -2.24 -2.85 8.74
N ASN A 36 -2.59 -3.81 7.88
CA ASN A 36 -1.62 -4.54 7.08
C ASN A 36 -0.93 -3.63 6.05
N ARG A 37 -1.62 -2.60 5.51
CA ARG A 37 -1.00 -1.61 4.62
C ARG A 37 0.12 -0.86 5.33
N LEU A 38 -0.14 -0.35 6.53
CA LEU A 38 0.89 0.34 7.33
C LEU A 38 2.05 -0.59 7.69
N TYR A 39 1.75 -1.81 8.15
CA TYR A 39 2.78 -2.80 8.49
C TYR A 39 3.64 -3.12 7.29
N PHE A 40 3.01 -3.33 6.12
CA PHE A 40 3.72 -3.64 4.89
C PHE A 40 4.68 -2.51 4.51
N LEU A 41 4.22 -1.26 4.49
CA LEU A 41 5.04 -0.10 4.15
C LEU A 41 6.22 0.06 5.12
N PHE A 42 5.93 0.10 6.42
CA PHE A 42 6.95 0.30 7.46
C PHE A 42 7.90 -0.88 7.65
N LYS A 43 7.50 -2.11 7.32
CA LYS A 43 8.40 -3.27 7.41
C LYS A 43 9.32 -3.37 6.19
N ASN A 44 8.82 -3.02 5.00
CA ASN A 44 9.48 -3.38 3.74
C ASN A 44 10.23 -2.23 3.06
N TYR A 45 9.85 -0.96 3.30
CA TYR A 45 10.40 0.19 2.54
C TYR A 45 11.50 0.91 3.32
N PRO A 46 12.67 1.20 2.72
CA PRO A 46 13.73 2.00 3.35
C PRO A 46 13.25 3.37 3.83
N ALA A 47 13.85 3.91 4.89
CA ALA A 47 13.38 5.15 5.53
C ALA A 47 13.43 6.36 4.58
N LYS A 48 14.52 6.49 3.80
CA LYS A 48 14.67 7.51 2.74
C LYS A 48 13.50 7.45 1.74
N MET A 49 13.11 6.25 1.33
CA MET A 49 12.02 6.05 0.37
C MET A 49 10.66 6.38 0.98
N LEU A 50 10.42 5.99 2.24
CA LEU A 50 9.20 6.37 2.96
C LEU A 50 9.09 7.89 3.12
N LEU A 51 10.20 8.57 3.42
CA LEU A 51 10.23 10.03 3.53
C LEU A 51 9.90 10.71 2.19
N LEU A 52 10.48 10.23 1.09
CA LEU A 52 10.19 10.74 -0.25
C LEU A 52 8.76 10.42 -0.70
N LEU A 53 8.16 9.31 -0.25
CA LEU A 53 6.77 8.97 -0.56
C LEU A 53 5.75 9.67 0.34
N ALA A 54 6.17 10.19 1.50
CA ALA A 54 5.28 10.73 2.52
C ALA A 54 4.32 11.82 2.01
N PRO A 55 4.73 12.78 1.14
CA PRO A 55 3.82 13.82 0.66
C PRO A 55 2.61 13.26 -0.12
N MET A 56 2.86 12.38 -1.10
CA MET A 56 1.77 11.77 -1.86
C MET A 56 1.02 10.72 -1.05
N PHE A 57 1.71 10.03 -0.13
CA PHE A 57 1.05 9.15 0.82
C PHE A 57 0.03 9.91 1.67
N PHE A 58 0.37 11.11 2.17
CA PHE A 58 -0.53 11.96 2.93
C PHE A 58 -1.76 12.39 2.11
N VAL A 59 -1.56 12.83 0.86
CA VAL A 59 -2.67 13.19 -0.04
C VAL A 59 -3.62 12.00 -0.25
N MET A 60 -3.08 10.81 -0.51
CA MET A 60 -3.88 9.59 -0.64
C MET A 60 -4.59 9.25 0.66
N GLU A 61 -3.94 9.44 1.80
CA GLU A 61 -4.50 9.18 3.12
C GLU A 61 -5.72 10.04 3.40
N LEU A 62 -5.70 11.32 3.02
CA LEU A 62 -6.86 12.22 3.11
C LEU A 62 -8.04 11.70 2.29
N GLY A 63 -7.79 11.22 1.07
CA GLY A 63 -8.82 10.62 0.22
C GLY A 63 -9.45 9.38 0.85
N VAL A 64 -8.63 8.47 1.36
CA VAL A 64 -9.11 7.25 2.05
C VAL A 64 -9.80 7.59 3.38
N PHE A 65 -9.36 8.64 4.06
CA PHE A 65 -9.98 9.11 5.30
C PHE A 65 -11.38 9.67 5.04
N ALA A 66 -11.54 10.51 4.01
CA ALA A 66 -12.85 10.98 3.56
C ALA A 66 -13.76 9.82 3.14
N ASP A 67 -13.23 8.85 2.38
CA ASP A 67 -13.97 7.65 1.99
C ASP A 67 -14.45 6.84 3.21
N SER A 68 -13.60 6.71 4.24
CA SER A 68 -13.91 5.98 5.48
C SER A 68 -15.05 6.57 6.30
N LEU A 69 -15.20 7.90 6.25
CA LEU A 69 -16.31 8.60 6.88
C LEU A 69 -17.62 8.32 6.12
N THR A 70 -17.59 8.42 4.79
CA THR A 70 -18.79 8.19 3.95
C THR A 70 -19.26 6.74 3.97
N LYS A 71 -18.34 5.78 4.06
CA LYS A 71 -18.65 4.33 4.02
C LYS A 71 -18.75 3.68 5.40
N GLY A 72 -18.53 4.43 6.49
CA GLY A 72 -18.78 3.96 7.86
C GLY A 72 -17.74 3.01 8.45
N TYR A 73 -16.50 2.98 7.94
CA TYR A 73 -15.39 2.19 8.50
C TYR A 73 -14.32 3.06 9.19
N PHE A 74 -14.62 4.34 9.44
CA PHE A 74 -13.74 5.28 10.11
C PHE A 74 -13.16 4.75 11.43
N LEU A 75 -13.99 4.16 12.30
CA LEU A 75 -13.54 3.62 13.58
C LEU A 75 -12.56 2.45 13.39
N ASP A 76 -12.74 1.63 12.35
CA ASP A 76 -11.81 0.54 12.03
C ASP A 76 -10.45 1.07 11.59
N LYS A 77 -10.44 2.19 10.85
CA LYS A 77 -9.23 2.90 10.46
C LYS A 77 -8.46 3.44 11.67
N ILE A 78 -9.14 4.07 12.62
CA ILE A 78 -8.53 4.54 13.87
C ILE A 78 -8.00 3.37 14.72
N ARG A 79 -8.78 2.29 14.84
CA ARG A 79 -8.32 1.05 15.52
C ARG A 79 -7.09 0.47 14.84
N ALA A 80 -7.02 0.48 13.52
CA ALA A 80 -5.85 0.01 12.77
C ALA A 80 -4.60 0.83 13.08
N TYR A 81 -4.73 2.15 13.23
CA TYR A 81 -3.62 3.01 13.67
C TYR A 81 -3.18 2.69 15.09
N GLY A 82 -4.13 2.56 16.03
CA GLY A 82 -3.81 2.13 17.39
C GLY A 82 -3.09 0.78 17.43
N SER A 83 -3.52 -0.18 16.61
CA SER A 83 -2.86 -1.47 16.46
C SER A 83 -1.43 -1.34 15.90
N PHE A 84 -1.22 -0.47 14.92
CA PHE A 84 0.11 -0.17 14.38
C PHE A 84 1.06 0.38 15.43
N PHE A 85 0.65 1.40 16.18
CA PHE A 85 1.47 1.97 17.24
C PHE A 85 1.70 0.98 18.40
N GLY A 86 0.68 0.20 18.78
CA GLY A 86 0.78 -0.82 19.82
C GLY A 86 1.75 -1.96 19.47
N ASN A 87 1.95 -2.26 18.18
CA ASN A 87 2.88 -3.29 17.71
C ASN A 87 4.18 -2.71 17.15
N PHE A 88 4.44 -1.41 17.33
CA PHE A 88 5.54 -0.71 16.67
C PHE A 88 6.91 -1.36 16.95
N LYS A 89 7.15 -1.83 18.18
CA LYS A 89 8.37 -2.54 18.55
C LYS A 89 8.59 -3.80 17.69
N GLN A 90 7.55 -4.62 17.53
CA GLN A 90 7.65 -5.83 16.71
C GLN A 90 7.85 -5.48 15.24
N ILE A 91 7.12 -4.49 14.73
CA ILE A 91 7.25 -4.01 13.34
C ILE A 91 8.68 -3.51 13.09
N TRP A 92 9.28 -2.84 14.07
CA TRP A 92 10.66 -2.36 13.99
C TRP A 92 11.67 -3.52 13.93
N LEU A 93 11.55 -4.53 14.80
CA LEU A 93 12.40 -5.72 14.76
C LEU A 93 12.27 -6.47 13.43
N ASP A 94 11.04 -6.65 12.97
CA ASP A 94 10.73 -7.23 11.67
C ASP A 94 11.33 -6.44 10.51
N ARG A 95 11.31 -5.10 10.60
CA ARG A 95 11.90 -4.19 9.62
C ARG A 95 13.41 -4.40 9.53
N GLN A 96 14.11 -4.47 10.66
CA GLN A 96 15.57 -4.72 10.67
C GLN A 96 15.88 -6.02 9.93
N ASN A 97 15.21 -7.12 10.31
CA ASN A 97 15.38 -8.42 9.67
C ASN A 97 15.12 -8.40 8.14
N VAL A 98 14.11 -7.66 7.69
CA VAL A 98 13.77 -7.57 6.26
C VAL A 98 14.78 -6.72 5.49
N LEU A 99 15.23 -5.61 6.06
CA LEU A 99 16.15 -4.67 5.42
C LEU A 99 17.59 -5.19 5.41
N GLU A 100 18.04 -5.91 6.44
CA GLU A 100 19.33 -6.60 6.47
C GLU A 100 19.46 -7.63 5.33
N ARG A 101 18.36 -8.32 5.01
CA ARG A 101 18.33 -9.34 3.95
C ARG A 101 17.98 -8.77 2.57
N LYS A 102 17.84 -7.44 2.44
CA LYS A 102 17.48 -6.80 1.18
C LYS A 102 18.65 -6.89 0.20
N LYS A 103 18.38 -7.42 -0.99
CA LYS A 103 19.36 -7.47 -2.10
C LYS A 103 19.09 -6.42 -3.18
N LEU A 104 17.82 -6.03 -3.34
CA LEU A 104 17.42 -5.03 -4.34
C LEU A 104 17.85 -3.63 -3.90
N THR A 105 18.35 -2.82 -4.84
CA THR A 105 18.59 -1.40 -4.59
C THR A 105 17.27 -0.64 -4.43
N ASN A 106 17.32 0.59 -3.92
CA ASN A 106 16.11 1.40 -3.78
C ASN A 106 15.55 1.81 -5.13
N SER A 107 16.42 2.14 -6.09
CA SER A 107 16.05 2.50 -7.45
C SER A 107 15.39 1.33 -8.21
N GLU A 108 15.97 0.13 -8.11
CA GLU A 108 15.36 -1.09 -8.70
C GLU A 108 13.99 -1.39 -8.12
N LEU A 109 13.84 -1.25 -6.80
CA LEU A 109 12.56 -1.43 -6.12
C LEU A 109 11.54 -0.40 -6.61
N PHE A 110 11.92 0.87 -6.66
CA PHE A 110 11.04 1.97 -7.04
C PHE A 110 10.58 1.87 -8.50
N THR A 111 11.46 1.39 -9.38
CA THR A 111 11.14 1.16 -10.80
C THR A 111 10.10 0.06 -11.00
N ARG A 112 9.88 -0.83 -10.02
CA ARG A 112 8.84 -1.86 -10.06
C ARG A 112 7.48 -1.39 -9.56
N LEU A 113 7.38 -0.18 -9.01
CA LEU A 113 6.12 0.37 -8.54
C LEU A 113 5.33 0.97 -9.71
N ASN A 114 4.02 0.77 -9.69
CA ASN A 114 3.13 1.43 -10.65
C ASN A 114 2.83 2.87 -10.17
N PRO A 115 3.12 3.91 -10.97
CA PRO A 115 2.78 5.29 -10.63
C PRO A 115 1.29 5.62 -10.76
N THR A 116 0.47 4.72 -11.29
CA THR A 116 -0.96 4.92 -11.49
C THR A 116 -1.79 3.86 -10.80
N ILE A 117 -2.99 4.27 -10.40
CA ILE A 117 -4.01 3.41 -9.83
C ILE A 117 -4.96 3.02 -10.96
N GLU A 118 -4.95 1.73 -11.31
CA GLU A 118 -5.78 1.13 -12.35
C GLU A 118 -6.86 0.28 -11.69
N PHE A 119 -8.12 0.66 -11.87
CA PHE A 119 -9.29 -0.12 -11.45
C PHE A 119 -10.29 -0.14 -12.60
N GLU A 120 -10.56 -1.32 -13.16
CA GLU A 120 -11.49 -1.48 -14.29
C GLU A 120 -12.91 -0.98 -13.98
N GLU A 121 -13.34 -1.11 -12.73
CA GLU A 121 -14.69 -0.74 -12.29
C GLU A 121 -14.86 0.74 -11.92
N ILE A 122 -13.77 1.51 -11.80
CA ILE A 122 -13.80 2.88 -11.27
C ILE A 122 -13.05 3.82 -12.21
N ASP A 123 -13.79 4.53 -13.06
CA ASP A 123 -13.28 5.66 -13.82
C ASP A 123 -13.98 6.94 -13.34
N SER A 124 -13.26 7.78 -12.58
CA SER A 124 -13.78 9.05 -12.08
C SER A 124 -12.82 10.20 -12.40
N PRO A 125 -13.32 11.44 -12.60
CA PRO A 125 -12.47 12.61 -12.79
C PRO A 125 -11.45 12.79 -11.65
N ALA A 126 -11.84 12.51 -10.41
CA ALA A 126 -10.96 12.56 -9.25
C ALA A 126 -9.80 11.55 -9.36
N LEU A 127 -10.08 10.32 -9.80
CA LEU A 127 -9.04 9.30 -10.01
C LEU A 127 -8.07 9.71 -11.12
N ARG A 128 -8.57 10.30 -12.21
CA ARG A 128 -7.72 10.80 -13.31
C ARG A 128 -6.78 11.93 -12.84
N ILE A 129 -7.27 12.85 -12.01
CA ILE A 129 -6.46 13.91 -11.40
C ILE A 129 -5.41 13.29 -10.46
N ALA A 130 -5.83 12.35 -9.60
CA ALA A 130 -4.91 11.65 -8.70
C ALA A 130 -3.80 10.92 -9.48
N ASN A 131 -4.13 10.21 -10.55
CA ASN A 131 -3.15 9.53 -11.41
C ASN A 131 -2.18 10.50 -12.10
N LYS A 132 -2.64 11.69 -12.52
CA LYS A 132 -1.75 12.75 -13.03
C LYS A 132 -0.79 13.25 -11.96
N MET A 133 -1.28 13.48 -10.74
CA MET A 133 -0.44 13.91 -9.62
C MET A 133 0.57 12.83 -9.22
N LEU A 134 0.13 11.58 -9.06
CA LEU A 134 0.99 10.45 -8.69
C LEU A 134 2.06 10.19 -9.74
N SER A 135 1.72 10.20 -11.03
CA SER A 135 2.69 10.00 -12.11
C SER A 135 3.65 11.17 -12.27
N GLY A 136 3.19 12.41 -12.09
CA GLY A 136 4.05 13.58 -12.04
C GLY A 136 5.05 13.49 -10.88
N TYR A 137 4.56 13.20 -9.67
CA TYR A 137 5.39 13.08 -8.48
C TYR A 137 6.38 11.93 -8.58
N TYR A 138 5.96 10.79 -9.13
CA TYR A 138 6.82 9.63 -9.38
C TYR A 138 8.05 10.03 -10.21
N LYS A 139 7.87 10.82 -11.28
CA LYS A 139 8.96 11.30 -12.12
C LYS A 139 9.93 12.22 -11.35
N ILE A 140 9.41 13.05 -10.45
CA ILE A 140 10.21 13.96 -9.63
C ILE A 140 11.09 13.21 -8.63
N ILE A 141 10.54 12.19 -7.96
CA ILE A 141 11.28 11.48 -6.92
C ILE A 141 12.17 10.36 -7.46
N LYS A 142 11.89 9.84 -8.67
CA LYS A 142 12.70 8.79 -9.32
C LYS A 142 14.21 9.06 -9.31
N PRO A 143 14.73 10.26 -9.67
CA PRO A 143 16.17 10.54 -9.59
C PRO A 143 16.71 10.69 -8.16
N LEU A 144 15.83 10.89 -7.16
CA LEU A 144 16.22 11.12 -5.76
C LEU A 144 16.32 9.81 -4.95
N ILE A 145 15.80 8.70 -5.49
CA ILE A 145 15.73 7.38 -4.83
C ILE A 145 16.96 6.53 -5.14
#